data_AF-A0A4Q3JJQ2-F1
#
_entry.id   AF-A0A4Q3JJQ2-F1
#
_cell.length_a   1.000
_cell.length_b   1.000
_cell.length_c   1.000
_cell.angle_alpha   90.00
_cell.angle_beta   90.00
_cell.angle_gamma   90.00
#
_symmetry.space_group_name_H-M   'P 1'
#
loop_
_entity.id
_entity.type
_entity.pdbx_description
1 polymer ?
#
loop_
_entity_poly.entity_id
_entity_poly.type
_entity_poly.pdbx_seq_one_letter_code
_entity_poly.pdbx_strand_id
1 'polypeptide(L)'
;MERYDEARFRVAVDGALRSIRTILDNARNPRYPQDVPHQYDDKYVLAEFLTRTATAAILQCLGSIGLSSEGLGQLVGWARDRSVTLRFQARESCTFVREETRQVESASQHVTEKRTFFGGTEKTTEKIVTTVKEYLWRFDFAYELVAYRGNETDKALSLHARSGHIELKTGAKTTPRPEKVVRSPLDASVTWLLGQVDPQQRASFTIDRTSAACHTPRRNPEITAALAALGELSAWCGQVHAYFLHELFAVQPDHGRDLSVIHADHVFVPVVPVFEAAGHVPGVPDEAGVGERSAAYAGPFLAEQQRTLAAHCAVLAQVFPRDESLVTVTDAVLLVTLRHAADIAQRFADGVEHIEAMLREQLLAAIGRELSPADFSAYMD
;
A
#
# COMPACT_ATOMS: atom_id res chain seq x y z
N MET A 1 -7.91 4.98 7.79
CA MET A 1 -8.48 5.70 6.64
C MET A 1 -8.63 7.15 7.00
N GLU A 2 -8.24 8.01 6.08
CA GLU A 2 -8.46 9.44 6.17
C GLU A 2 -9.93 9.76 5.91
N ARG A 3 -10.38 10.91 6.42
CA ARG A 3 -11.73 11.42 6.17
C ARG A 3 -11.88 11.79 4.69
N TYR A 4 -13.07 11.55 4.12
CA TYR A 4 -13.40 11.95 2.76
C TYR A 4 -13.18 13.45 2.55
N ASP A 5 -12.43 13.77 1.50
CA ASP A 5 -12.18 15.11 0.99
C ASP A 5 -12.52 15.11 -0.50
N GLU A 6 -13.59 15.82 -0.86
CA GLU A 6 -14.09 15.85 -2.23
C GLU A 6 -13.09 16.44 -3.22
N ALA A 7 -12.36 17.49 -2.84
CA ALA A 7 -11.42 18.16 -3.74
C ALA A 7 -10.26 17.22 -4.09
N ARG A 8 -9.67 16.59 -3.07
CA ARG A 8 -8.62 15.59 -3.25
C ARG A 8 -9.11 14.40 -4.06
N PHE A 9 -10.32 13.93 -3.77
CA PHE A 9 -10.93 12.82 -4.49
C PHE A 9 -11.12 13.14 -5.97
N ARG A 10 -11.69 14.31 -6.32
CA ARG A 10 -11.90 14.76 -7.70
C ARG A 10 -10.58 14.80 -8.47
N VAL A 11 -9.53 15.41 -7.93
CA VAL A 11 -8.19 15.49 -8.56
C VAL A 11 -7.67 14.11 -8.95
N ALA A 12 -7.86 13.13 -8.07
CA ALA A 12 -7.39 11.78 -8.32
C ALA A 12 -8.29 10.98 -9.28
N VAL A 13 -9.62 11.17 -9.27
CA VAL A 13 -10.49 10.61 -10.31
C VAL A 13 -10.17 11.21 -11.67
N ASP A 14 -9.88 12.52 -11.76
CA ASP A 14 -9.44 13.18 -12.99
C ASP A 14 -8.11 12.60 -13.49
N GLY A 15 -7.17 12.37 -12.58
CA GLY A 15 -5.91 11.68 -12.88
C GLY A 15 -6.13 10.27 -13.44
N ALA A 16 -7.01 9.51 -12.78
CA ALA A 16 -7.36 8.17 -13.23
C ALA A 16 -8.04 8.20 -14.61
N LEU A 17 -9.00 9.09 -14.84
CA LEU A 17 -9.67 9.27 -16.14
C LEU A 17 -8.68 9.61 -17.25
N ARG A 18 -7.68 10.45 -16.99
CA ARG A 18 -6.60 10.73 -17.95
C ARG A 18 -5.80 9.47 -18.29
N SER A 19 -5.41 8.68 -17.29
CA SER A 19 -4.70 7.41 -17.51
C SER A 19 -5.54 6.42 -18.29
N ILE A 20 -6.79 6.24 -17.88
CA ILE A 20 -7.75 5.30 -18.44
C ILE A 20 -8.03 5.58 -19.92
N ARG A 21 -8.16 6.84 -20.31
CA ARG A 21 -8.35 7.23 -21.72
C ARG A 21 -7.21 6.82 -22.65
N THR A 22 -6.02 6.55 -22.10
CA THR A 22 -4.88 6.08 -22.91
C THR A 22 -4.87 4.56 -23.13
N ILE A 23 -5.61 3.81 -22.30
CA ILE A 23 -5.60 2.33 -22.31
C ILE A 23 -6.92 1.72 -22.79
N LEU A 24 -8.02 2.48 -22.75
CA LEU A 24 -9.31 2.02 -23.24
C LEU A 24 -9.43 2.22 -24.75
N ASP A 25 -10.19 1.34 -25.38
CA ASP A 25 -10.58 1.50 -26.78
C ASP A 25 -11.29 2.84 -26.99
N ASN A 26 -11.07 3.47 -28.15
CA ASN A 26 -11.66 4.76 -28.52
C ASN A 26 -13.21 4.76 -28.50
N ALA A 27 -13.84 3.59 -28.49
CA ALA A 27 -15.28 3.43 -28.39
C ALA A 27 -15.83 3.54 -26.95
N ARG A 28 -14.96 3.48 -25.93
CA ARG A 28 -15.35 3.59 -24.52
C ARG A 28 -15.46 5.07 -24.10
N ASN A 29 -16.38 5.38 -23.19
CA ASN A 29 -16.62 6.76 -22.76
C ASN A 29 -16.85 6.83 -21.23
N PRO A 30 -15.81 6.60 -20.41
CA PRO A 30 -15.91 6.71 -18.95
C PRO A 30 -16.15 8.17 -18.53
N ARG A 31 -17.17 8.38 -17.70
CA ARG A 31 -17.57 9.69 -17.20
C ARG A 31 -17.90 9.66 -15.72
N TYR A 32 -17.87 10.84 -15.09
CA TYR A 32 -18.35 10.98 -13.72
C TYR A 32 -19.81 10.55 -13.61
N PRO A 33 -20.20 9.88 -12.52
CA PRO A 33 -21.58 9.45 -12.32
C PRO A 33 -22.60 10.59 -12.45
N GLN A 34 -22.26 11.78 -11.93
CA GLN A 34 -23.10 12.98 -11.99
C GLN A 34 -23.33 13.53 -13.42
N ASP A 35 -22.46 13.18 -14.37
CA ASP A 35 -22.50 13.68 -15.75
C ASP A 35 -23.23 12.72 -16.71
N VAL A 36 -23.72 11.60 -16.20
CA VAL A 36 -24.40 10.55 -16.98
C VAL A 36 -25.81 10.37 -16.44
N PRO A 37 -26.87 10.41 -17.27
CA PRO A 37 -28.20 10.01 -16.83
C PRO A 37 -28.19 8.57 -16.32
N HIS A 38 -28.61 8.37 -15.07
CA HIS A 38 -28.58 7.07 -14.39
C HIS A 38 -29.73 6.96 -13.39
N GLN A 39 -30.12 5.73 -13.08
CA GLN A 39 -31.16 5.44 -12.09
C GLN A 39 -30.58 5.32 -10.68
N TYR A 40 -31.45 5.27 -9.68
CA TYR A 40 -31.02 5.02 -8.30
C TYR A 40 -30.29 3.68 -8.16
N ASP A 41 -30.77 2.64 -8.85
CA ASP A 41 -30.20 1.29 -8.80
C ASP A 41 -28.78 1.18 -9.38
N ASP A 42 -28.43 2.03 -10.36
CA ASP A 42 -27.07 2.08 -10.91
C ASP A 42 -26.02 2.42 -9.85
N LYS A 43 -26.41 3.10 -8.77
CA LYS A 43 -25.50 3.50 -7.68
C LYS A 43 -25.11 2.31 -6.79
N TYR A 44 -26.01 1.35 -6.61
CA TYR A 44 -25.67 0.09 -5.96
C TYR A 44 -24.72 -0.73 -6.82
N VAL A 45 -24.98 -0.81 -8.13
CA VAL A 45 -24.08 -1.49 -9.07
C VAL A 45 -22.70 -0.84 -9.08
N LEU A 46 -22.64 0.50 -8.99
CA LEU A 46 -21.38 1.22 -8.85
C LEU A 46 -20.64 0.86 -7.56
N ALA A 47 -21.34 0.83 -6.41
CA ALA A 47 -20.73 0.41 -5.14
C ALA A 47 -20.19 -1.02 -5.22
N GLU A 48 -20.96 -1.96 -5.78
CA GLU A 48 -20.52 -3.34 -6.01
C GLU A 48 -19.31 -3.43 -6.95
N PHE A 49 -19.28 -2.62 -8.01
CA PHE A 49 -18.15 -2.53 -8.92
C PHE A 49 -16.89 -2.03 -8.21
N LEU A 50 -16.99 -0.96 -7.40
CA LEU A 50 -15.87 -0.45 -6.62
C LEU A 50 -15.35 -1.50 -5.64
N THR A 51 -16.24 -2.19 -4.91
CA THR A 51 -15.84 -3.23 -3.95
C THR A 51 -15.14 -4.39 -4.65
N ARG A 52 -15.71 -4.93 -5.73
CA ARG A 52 -15.10 -6.03 -6.50
C ARG A 52 -13.73 -5.65 -7.04
N THR A 53 -13.60 -4.43 -7.57
CA THR A 53 -12.33 -3.94 -8.11
C THR A 53 -11.29 -3.75 -7.00
N ALA A 54 -11.69 -3.21 -5.84
CA ALA A 54 -10.81 -3.07 -4.68
C ALA A 54 -10.33 -4.43 -4.17
N THR A 55 -11.23 -5.42 -4.03
CA THR A 55 -10.90 -6.79 -3.65
C THR A 55 -9.88 -7.40 -4.60
N ALA A 56 -10.14 -7.36 -5.91
CA ALA A 56 -9.24 -7.92 -6.91
C ALA A 56 -7.86 -7.23 -6.92
N ALA A 57 -7.85 -5.90 -6.81
CA ALA A 57 -6.64 -5.10 -6.78
C ALA A 57 -5.74 -5.40 -5.57
N ILE A 58 -6.33 -5.58 -4.39
CA ILE A 58 -5.61 -5.95 -3.16
C ILE A 58 -5.06 -7.37 -3.27
N LEU A 59 -5.80 -8.31 -3.85
CA LEU A 59 -5.31 -9.67 -4.09
C LEU A 59 -4.14 -9.67 -5.09
N GLN A 60 -4.15 -8.80 -6.11
CA GLN A 60 -3.01 -8.59 -7.01
C GLN A 60 -1.78 -8.01 -6.28
N CYS A 61 -1.98 -7.11 -5.31
CA CYS A 61 -0.90 -6.63 -4.43
C CYS A 61 -0.29 -7.80 -3.64
N LEU A 62 -1.13 -8.64 -3.00
CA LEU A 62 -0.65 -9.82 -2.28
C LEU A 62 0.09 -10.79 -3.21
N GLY A 63 -0.38 -10.97 -4.44
CA GLY A 63 0.30 -11.78 -5.45
C GLY A 63 1.68 -11.24 -5.81
N SER A 64 1.82 -9.91 -5.90
CA SER A 64 3.09 -9.24 -6.20
C SER A 64 4.14 -9.40 -5.09
N ILE A 65 3.71 -9.68 -3.86
CA ILE A 65 4.60 -9.95 -2.71
C ILE A 65 4.69 -11.42 -2.33
N GLY A 66 4.18 -12.33 -3.17
CA GLY A 66 4.45 -13.77 -3.07
C GLY A 66 3.24 -14.69 -2.89
N LEU A 67 2.00 -14.17 -2.84
CA LEU A 67 0.80 -15.02 -2.82
C LEU A 67 0.54 -15.65 -4.20
N SER A 68 0.92 -16.92 -4.37
CA SER A 68 0.63 -17.65 -5.61
C SER A 68 -0.88 -17.94 -5.77
N SER A 69 -1.32 -18.31 -6.98
CA SER A 69 -2.71 -18.75 -7.23
C SER A 69 -3.08 -20.00 -6.42
N GLU A 70 -2.14 -20.93 -6.23
CA GLU A 70 -2.35 -22.09 -5.34
C GLU A 70 -2.51 -21.65 -3.89
N GLY A 71 -1.65 -20.74 -3.42
CA GLY A 71 -1.73 -20.14 -2.10
C GLY A 71 -3.06 -19.43 -1.88
N LEU A 72 -3.53 -18.64 -2.85
CA LEU A 72 -4.84 -17.99 -2.79
C LEU A 72 -5.97 -19.03 -2.68
N GLY A 73 -5.93 -20.10 -3.47
CA GLY A 73 -6.89 -21.19 -3.37
C GLY A 73 -6.92 -21.83 -1.97
N GLN A 74 -5.75 -22.04 -1.38
CA GLN A 74 -5.61 -22.53 -0.01
C GLN A 74 -6.21 -21.56 1.02
N LEU A 75 -5.89 -20.27 0.93
CA LEU A 75 -6.42 -19.25 1.85
C LEU A 75 -7.94 -19.11 1.74
N VAL A 76 -8.50 -19.13 0.52
CA VAL A 76 -9.96 -19.13 0.30
C VAL A 76 -10.58 -20.38 0.90
N GLY A 77 -9.94 -21.56 0.74
CA GLY A 77 -10.38 -22.78 1.38
C GLY A 77 -10.41 -22.67 2.92
N TRP A 78 -9.39 -22.06 3.52
CA TRP A 78 -9.34 -21.83 4.97
C TRP A 78 -10.45 -20.90 5.46
N ALA A 79 -10.71 -19.81 4.72
CA ALA A 79 -11.69 -18.78 5.07
C ALA A 79 -13.14 -19.29 5.14
N ARG A 80 -13.45 -20.44 4.52
CA ARG A 80 -14.80 -21.05 4.55
C ARG A 80 -15.19 -21.54 5.95
N ASP A 81 -14.23 -22.02 6.73
CA ASP A 81 -14.49 -22.68 8.01
C ASP A 81 -13.93 -21.92 9.22
N ARG A 82 -12.89 -21.11 9.00
CA ARG A 82 -12.10 -20.47 10.05
C ARG A 82 -11.59 -19.11 9.59
N SER A 83 -11.25 -18.27 10.56
CA SER A 83 -10.56 -17.01 10.28
C SER A 83 -9.21 -17.27 9.61
N VAL A 84 -8.80 -16.34 8.76
CA VAL A 84 -7.47 -16.30 8.15
C VAL A 84 -6.82 -14.98 8.50
N THR A 85 -5.61 -15.06 9.03
CA THR A 85 -4.84 -13.91 9.52
C THR A 85 -3.55 -13.77 8.73
N LEU A 86 -3.27 -12.56 8.23
CA LEU A 86 -1.93 -12.16 7.80
C LEU A 86 -1.14 -11.69 9.02
N ARG A 87 0.09 -12.19 9.14
CA ARG A 87 1.03 -11.79 10.19
C ARG A 87 2.34 -11.36 9.59
N PHE A 88 2.78 -10.17 9.99
CA PHE A 88 4.16 -9.75 9.89
C PHE A 88 4.86 -9.99 11.22
N GLN A 89 6.01 -10.66 11.21
CA GLN A 89 6.83 -10.87 12.40
C GLN A 89 8.30 -10.68 12.10
N ALA A 90 9.05 -10.14 13.08
CA ALA A 90 10.46 -9.82 12.92
C ALA A 90 11.28 -10.16 14.18
N ARG A 91 12.54 -10.50 13.96
CA ARG A 91 13.53 -10.84 14.98
C ARG A 91 14.86 -10.18 14.63
N GLU A 92 15.51 -9.63 15.63
CA GLU A 92 16.76 -8.89 15.50
C GLU A 92 17.73 -9.33 16.60
N SER A 93 19.04 -9.30 16.32
CA SER A 93 20.06 -9.55 17.33
C SER A 93 21.32 -8.74 17.06
N CYS A 94 22.03 -8.34 18.11
CA CYS A 94 23.26 -7.58 18.02
C CYS A 94 24.36 -8.23 18.85
N THR A 95 25.44 -8.68 18.20
CA THR A 95 26.52 -9.43 18.83
C THR A 95 27.87 -8.75 18.63
N PHE A 96 28.72 -8.76 19.66
CA PHE A 96 30.08 -8.21 19.55
C PHE A 96 30.95 -9.10 18.67
N VAL A 97 31.66 -8.50 17.73
CA VAL A 97 32.56 -9.22 16.80
C VAL A 97 34.01 -9.03 17.21
N ARG A 98 34.50 -7.78 17.19
CA ARG A 98 35.93 -7.48 17.42
C ARG A 98 36.18 -6.03 17.80
N GLU A 99 37.39 -5.78 18.30
CA GLU A 99 37.95 -4.45 18.54
C GLU A 99 39.00 -4.16 17.45
N GLU A 100 38.89 -3.01 16.79
CA GLU A 100 39.87 -2.49 15.84
C GLU A 100 40.51 -1.21 16.42
N THR A 101 41.78 -0.98 16.10
CA THR A 101 42.48 0.25 16.46
C THR A 101 42.94 0.95 15.20
N ARG A 102 42.67 2.25 15.11
CA ARG A 102 43.22 3.09 14.05
C ARG A 102 43.89 4.32 14.61
N GLN A 103 44.97 4.72 13.95
CA GLN A 103 45.70 5.93 14.26
C GLN A 103 45.15 7.09 13.41
N VAL A 104 44.74 8.17 14.08
CA VAL A 104 44.28 9.40 13.43
C VAL A 104 45.30 10.49 13.73
N GLU A 105 45.98 10.98 12.70
CA GLU A 105 46.92 12.11 12.84
C GLU A 105 46.15 13.42 13.04
N SER A 106 46.63 14.27 13.95
CA SER A 106 46.07 15.61 14.14
C SER A 106 46.22 16.46 12.89
N ALA A 107 45.18 17.24 12.55
CA ALA A 107 45.23 18.21 11.46
C ALA A 107 46.26 19.34 11.72
N SER A 108 46.57 19.60 12.99
CA SER A 108 47.62 20.51 13.43
C SER A 108 48.96 19.78 13.58
N GLN A 109 50.02 20.36 13.01
CA GLN A 109 51.41 19.89 13.13
C GLN A 109 52.19 20.88 14.02
N HIS A 110 52.96 20.37 14.98
CA HIS A 110 53.86 21.20 15.77
C HIS A 110 55.25 21.17 15.10
N VAL A 111 55.67 22.30 14.55
CA VAL A 111 56.98 22.42 13.89
C VAL A 111 57.92 23.15 14.83
N THR A 112 58.97 22.46 15.27
CA THR A 112 60.02 23.05 16.10
C THR A 112 61.25 23.28 15.22
N GLU A 113 61.60 24.55 14.98
CA GLU A 113 62.85 24.92 14.31
C GLU A 113 63.96 25.10 15.35
N LYS A 114 65.01 24.27 15.29
CA LYS A 114 66.23 24.46 16.08
C LYS A 114 67.33 25.04 15.19
N ARG A 115 67.90 26.17 15.61
CA ARG A 115 69.14 26.70 15.01
C ARG A 115 70.32 25.89 15.52
N THR A 116 71.07 25.28 14.62
CA THR A 116 72.32 24.59 14.96
C THR A 116 73.49 25.58 14.98
N PHE A 117 74.51 25.26 15.77
CA PHE A 117 75.65 26.13 16.13
C PHE A 117 76.54 26.56 14.92
N PHE A 118 76.26 26.03 13.72
CA PHE A 118 76.94 26.33 12.46
C PHE A 118 76.00 26.93 11.38
N GLY A 119 74.93 27.62 11.79
CA GLY A 119 74.09 28.41 10.86
C GLY A 119 73.07 27.61 10.04
N GLY A 120 72.93 26.30 10.29
CA GLY A 120 71.87 25.46 9.71
C GLY A 120 70.56 25.52 10.51
N THR A 121 69.43 25.26 9.85
CA THR A 121 68.11 25.16 10.50
C THR A 121 67.65 23.71 10.42
N GLU A 122 67.43 23.07 11.56
CA GLU A 122 66.87 21.72 11.66
C GLU A 122 65.36 21.84 11.94
N LYS A 123 64.53 21.26 11.08
CA LYS A 123 63.07 21.23 11.23
C LYS A 123 62.65 19.89 11.81
N THR A 124 62.17 19.88 13.05
CA THR A 124 61.50 18.71 13.65
C THR A 124 59.99 18.92 13.56
N THR A 125 59.31 18.01 12.86
CA THR A 125 57.84 18.02 12.75
C THR A 125 57.27 16.94 13.66
N GLU A 126 56.53 17.34 14.68
CA GLU A 126 55.79 16.45 15.58
C GLU A 126 54.30 16.50 15.22
N LYS A 127 53.71 15.33 14.96
CA LYS A 127 52.26 15.18 14.80
C LYS A 127 51.71 14.37 15.97
N ILE A 128 50.60 14.83 16.54
CA ILE A 128 49.91 14.08 17.59
C ILE A 128 49.10 12.98 16.90
N VAL A 129 49.48 11.73 17.17
CA VAL A 129 48.75 10.56 16.67
C VAL A 129 47.79 10.11 17.76
N THR A 130 46.48 10.22 17.51
CA THR A 130 45.46 9.73 18.44
C THR A 130 45.07 8.31 18.05
N THR A 131 45.21 7.36 18.97
CA THR A 131 44.71 5.99 18.76
C THR A 131 43.23 5.94 19.10
N VAL A 132 42.39 5.67 18.12
CA VAL A 132 40.95 5.49 18.28
C VAL A 132 40.65 3.99 18.31
N LYS A 133 39.91 3.56 19.34
CA LYS A 133 39.38 2.20 19.44
C LYS A 133 37.98 2.18 18.83
N GLU A 134 37.76 1.23 17.94
CA GLU A 134 36.46 0.98 17.32
C GLU A 134 36.01 -0.43 17.69
N TYR A 135 34.75 -0.57 18.08
CA TYR A 135 34.13 -1.85 18.42
C TYR A 135 33.12 -2.20 17.35
N LEU A 136 33.30 -3.37 16.76
CA LEU A 136 32.53 -3.84 15.62
C LEU A 136 31.51 -4.85 16.11
N TRP A 137 30.26 -4.64 15.73
CA TRP A 137 29.11 -5.43 16.13
C TRP A 137 28.41 -5.97 14.89
N ARG A 138 27.94 -7.21 14.95
CA ARG A 138 27.11 -7.81 13.92
C ARG A 138 25.65 -7.64 14.33
N PHE A 139 24.89 -6.96 13.49
CA PHE A 139 23.44 -6.85 13.63
C PHE A 139 22.78 -7.79 12.62
N ASP A 140 22.09 -8.81 13.10
CA ASP A 140 21.30 -9.74 12.30
C ASP A 140 19.82 -9.36 12.37
N PHE A 141 19.12 -9.47 11.25
CA PHE A 141 17.67 -9.29 11.17
C PHE A 141 17.04 -10.42 10.38
N ALA A 142 15.80 -10.75 10.73
CA ALA A 142 14.95 -11.66 9.98
C ALA A 142 13.49 -11.22 10.14
N TYR A 143 12.74 -11.18 9.05
CA TYR A 143 11.31 -10.93 9.07
C TYR A 143 10.59 -11.84 8.08
N GLU A 144 9.30 -12.06 8.35
CA GLU A 144 8.42 -12.82 7.46
C GLU A 144 7.00 -12.29 7.50
N LEU A 145 6.35 -12.34 6.33
CA LEU A 145 4.93 -12.20 6.12
C LEU A 145 4.34 -13.58 5.86
N VAL A 146 3.42 -14.00 6.72
CA VAL A 146 2.78 -15.31 6.65
C VAL A 146 1.27 -15.19 6.76
N ALA A 147 0.56 -16.17 6.24
CA ALA A 147 -0.89 -16.32 6.40
C ALA A 147 -1.18 -17.62 7.17
N TYR A 148 -2.08 -17.60 8.15
CA TYR A 148 -2.43 -18.81 8.91
C TYR A 148 -3.93 -18.90 9.19
N ARG A 149 -4.40 -20.14 9.39
CA ARG A 149 -5.80 -20.48 9.68
C ARG A 149 -6.04 -20.51 11.19
N GLY A 150 -7.06 -19.80 11.66
CA GLY A 150 -7.44 -19.77 13.08
C GLY A 150 -6.26 -19.38 13.95
N ASN A 151 -5.76 -20.33 14.75
CA ASN A 151 -4.60 -20.15 15.63
C ASN A 151 -3.41 -21.06 15.23
N GLU A 152 -3.46 -21.70 14.06
CA GLU A 152 -2.45 -22.67 13.57
C GLU A 152 -1.22 -21.97 12.99
N THR A 153 -0.49 -21.21 13.81
CA THR A 153 0.68 -20.42 13.36
C THR A 153 1.87 -21.29 12.92
N ASP A 154 1.88 -22.57 13.30
CA ASP A 154 2.87 -23.57 12.93
C ASP A 154 2.70 -24.10 11.49
N LYS A 155 1.49 -23.97 10.92
CA LYS A 155 1.17 -24.37 9.54
C LYS A 155 0.96 -23.18 8.62
N ALA A 156 1.60 -22.07 8.93
CA ALA A 156 1.44 -20.84 8.19
C ALA A 156 1.99 -20.98 6.76
N LEU A 157 1.26 -20.41 5.80
CA LEU A 157 1.73 -20.21 4.43
C LEU A 157 2.67 -19.00 4.41
N SER A 158 3.92 -19.18 4.01
CA SER A 158 4.86 -18.06 3.85
C SER A 158 4.58 -17.33 2.54
N LEU A 159 4.36 -16.03 2.62
CA LEU A 159 4.19 -15.16 1.45
C LEU A 159 5.51 -14.49 1.11
N HIS A 160 6.20 -13.98 2.13
CA HIS A 160 7.45 -13.24 1.97
C HIS A 160 8.35 -13.47 3.17
N ALA A 161 9.64 -13.63 2.98
CA ALA A 161 10.60 -13.70 4.07
C ALA A 161 11.97 -13.17 3.63
N ARG A 162 12.67 -12.54 4.56
CA ARG A 162 14.05 -12.09 4.35
C ARG A 162 14.82 -12.16 5.65
N SER A 163 16.09 -12.49 5.54
CA SER A 163 17.07 -12.32 6.61
C SER A 163 18.36 -11.74 6.06
N GLY A 164 19.16 -11.13 6.93
CA GLY A 164 20.42 -10.52 6.57
C GLY A 164 21.19 -10.05 7.79
N HIS A 165 22.36 -9.46 7.54
CA HIS A 165 23.18 -8.90 8.61
C HIS A 165 23.98 -7.70 8.11
N ILE A 166 24.33 -6.79 9.02
CA ILE A 166 25.25 -5.69 8.77
C ILE A 166 26.25 -5.54 9.92
N GLU A 167 27.36 -4.87 9.64
CA GLU A 167 28.35 -4.51 10.66
C GLU A 167 28.11 -3.08 11.15
N LEU A 168 28.01 -2.91 12.46
CA LEU A 168 27.90 -1.61 13.14
C LEU A 168 29.23 -1.29 13.82
N LYS A 169 29.64 -0.01 13.79
CA LYS A 169 30.87 0.46 14.42
C LYS A 169 30.54 1.47 15.53
N THR A 170 31.10 1.27 16.72
CA THR A 170 30.96 2.18 17.87
C THR A 170 32.31 2.58 18.44
N GLY A 171 32.41 3.79 19.01
CA GLY A 171 33.64 4.26 19.68
C GLY A 171 33.80 3.76 21.12
N ALA A 172 32.74 3.17 21.69
CA ALA A 172 32.74 2.60 23.04
C ALA A 172 32.30 1.13 22.98
N LYS A 173 32.79 0.32 23.93
CA LYS A 173 32.43 -1.09 24.09
C LYS A 173 31.06 -1.23 24.78
N THR A 174 30.06 -0.58 24.21
CA THR A 174 28.67 -0.61 24.66
C THR A 174 27.84 -1.07 23.50
N THR A 175 26.95 -2.05 23.75
CA THR A 175 26.13 -2.62 22.69
C THR A 175 25.26 -1.53 22.06
N PRO A 176 25.30 -1.33 20.72
CA PRO A 176 24.51 -0.28 20.06
C PRO A 176 23.02 -0.61 20.03
N ARG A 177 22.67 -1.90 20.16
CA ARG A 177 21.30 -2.43 20.13
C ARG A 177 21.18 -3.61 21.13
N PRO A 178 19.97 -4.02 21.53
CA PRO A 178 19.78 -5.17 22.40
C PRO A 178 20.33 -6.46 21.76
N GLU A 179 20.81 -7.39 22.57
CA GLU A 179 21.40 -8.65 22.11
C GLU A 179 20.41 -9.51 21.32
N LYS A 180 19.13 -9.50 21.72
CA LYS A 180 18.04 -10.17 21.02
C LYS A 180 16.73 -9.40 21.21
N VAL A 181 16.03 -9.17 20.12
CA VAL A 181 14.68 -8.57 20.09
C VAL A 181 13.79 -9.48 19.26
N VAL A 182 12.65 -9.87 19.82
CA VAL A 182 11.54 -10.44 19.06
C VAL A 182 10.45 -9.38 19.05
N ARG A 183 10.15 -8.84 17.87
CA ARG A 183 9.14 -7.80 17.71
C ARG A 183 7.76 -8.44 17.92
N SER A 184 6.85 -7.70 18.56
CA SER A 184 5.47 -8.13 18.64
C SER A 184 4.91 -8.33 17.22
N PRO A 185 4.23 -9.45 16.94
CA PRO A 185 3.68 -9.69 15.62
C PRO A 185 2.58 -8.66 15.31
N LEU A 186 2.53 -8.25 14.05
CA LEU A 186 1.50 -7.38 13.52
C LEU A 186 0.52 -8.23 12.72
N ASP A 187 -0.72 -8.31 13.18
CA ASP A 187 -1.74 -9.18 12.62
C ASP A 187 -2.88 -8.37 11.99
N ALA A 188 -3.43 -8.88 10.89
CA ALA A 188 -4.67 -8.39 10.28
C ALA A 188 -5.51 -9.55 9.76
N SER A 189 -6.81 -9.52 10.03
CA SER A 189 -7.74 -10.48 9.44
C SER A 189 -7.95 -10.20 7.96
N VAL A 190 -7.71 -11.20 7.12
CA VAL A 190 -8.06 -11.17 5.69
C VAL A 190 -9.26 -12.05 5.36
N THR A 191 -9.93 -12.57 6.39
CA THR A 191 -11.07 -13.48 6.28
C THR A 191 -12.17 -12.91 5.39
N TRP A 192 -12.56 -11.65 5.62
CA TRP A 192 -13.62 -11.01 4.83
C TRP A 192 -13.22 -10.89 3.35
N LEU A 193 -11.98 -10.45 3.08
CA LEU A 193 -11.44 -10.28 1.73
C LEU A 193 -11.49 -11.60 0.95
N LEU A 194 -11.04 -12.70 1.59
CA LEU A 194 -11.05 -14.04 1.01
C LEU A 194 -12.47 -14.58 0.82
N GLY A 195 -13.42 -14.18 1.67
CA GLY A 195 -14.84 -14.49 1.52
C GLY A 195 -15.49 -13.82 0.30
N GLN A 196 -14.86 -12.81 -0.30
CA GLN A 196 -15.33 -12.15 -1.52
C GLN A 196 -14.76 -12.75 -2.81
N VAL A 197 -14.23 -13.98 -2.74
CA VAL A 197 -13.58 -14.66 -3.87
C VAL A 197 -14.37 -15.90 -4.28
N ASP A 198 -14.76 -15.96 -5.55
CA ASP A 198 -15.50 -17.10 -6.12
C ASP A 198 -14.59 -18.32 -6.37
N PRO A 199 -15.15 -19.50 -6.73
CA PRO A 199 -14.36 -20.69 -7.04
C PRO A 199 -13.39 -20.54 -8.22
N GLN A 200 -13.56 -19.52 -9.07
CA GLN A 200 -12.68 -19.18 -10.18
C GLN A 200 -11.62 -18.12 -9.78
N GLN A 201 -11.49 -17.83 -8.48
CA GLN A 201 -10.58 -16.81 -7.93
C GLN A 201 -10.88 -15.37 -8.37
N ARG A 202 -12.15 -15.07 -8.67
CA ARG A 202 -12.59 -13.72 -9.05
C ARG A 202 -13.33 -13.05 -7.89
N ALA A 203 -13.24 -11.73 -7.82
CA ALA A 203 -14.00 -10.97 -6.83
C ALA A 203 -15.51 -11.03 -7.12
N SER A 204 -16.32 -11.38 -6.12
CA SER A 204 -17.74 -11.74 -6.29
C SER A 204 -18.70 -11.04 -5.32
N PHE A 205 -18.35 -9.83 -4.86
CA PHE A 205 -19.17 -9.04 -3.95
C PHE A 205 -20.50 -8.56 -4.57
N THR A 206 -21.57 -8.59 -3.78
CA THR A 206 -22.92 -8.10 -4.12
C THR A 206 -23.60 -7.50 -2.88
N ILE A 207 -24.53 -6.56 -3.06
CA ILE A 207 -25.32 -5.98 -1.96
C ILE A 207 -26.71 -6.62 -1.92
N ASP A 208 -27.14 -7.13 -0.75
CA ASP A 208 -28.54 -7.53 -0.56
C ASP A 208 -29.42 -6.30 -0.37
N ARG A 209 -30.10 -5.91 -1.44
CA ARG A 209 -31.02 -4.76 -1.46
C ARG A 209 -32.37 -5.07 -0.80
N THR A 210 -32.68 -6.34 -0.54
CA THR A 210 -33.95 -6.75 0.08
C THR A 210 -33.90 -6.66 1.60
N SER A 211 -32.71 -6.55 2.17
CA SER A 211 -32.49 -6.39 3.61
C SER A 211 -33.07 -5.07 4.12
N ALA A 212 -33.84 -5.13 5.22
CA ALA A 212 -34.35 -3.94 5.90
C ALA A 212 -33.24 -3.02 6.47
N ALA A 213 -32.02 -3.53 6.61
CA ALA A 213 -30.84 -2.77 7.02
C ALA A 213 -30.11 -2.08 5.84
N CYS A 214 -30.57 -2.30 4.60
CA CYS A 214 -30.03 -1.68 3.41
C CYS A 214 -30.73 -0.34 3.14
N HIS A 215 -30.11 0.77 3.55
CA HIS A 215 -30.70 2.10 3.43
C HIS A 215 -30.22 2.86 2.18
N THR A 216 -28.93 2.74 1.86
CA THR A 216 -28.31 3.35 0.67
C THR A 216 -27.17 2.45 0.16
N PRO A 217 -26.62 2.70 -1.04
CA PRO A 217 -25.43 2.00 -1.53
C PRO A 217 -24.22 2.07 -0.60
N ARG A 218 -24.10 3.11 0.24
CA ARG A 218 -23.06 3.21 1.27
C ARG A 218 -23.54 2.66 2.61
N ARG A 219 -24.78 2.96 3.01
CA ARG A 219 -25.37 2.55 4.30
C ARG A 219 -26.10 1.22 4.18
N ASN A 220 -25.32 0.15 4.07
CA ASN A 220 -25.78 -1.24 4.13
C ASN A 220 -24.75 -2.13 4.87
N PRO A 221 -25.16 -3.31 5.37
CA PRO A 221 -24.27 -4.21 6.11
C PRO A 221 -23.02 -4.63 5.33
N GLU A 222 -23.14 -4.91 4.04
CA GLU A 222 -22.07 -5.45 3.21
C GLU A 222 -20.94 -4.44 2.98
N ILE A 223 -21.29 -3.20 2.65
CA ILE A 223 -20.32 -2.10 2.50
C ILE A 223 -19.74 -1.69 3.86
N THR A 224 -20.52 -1.78 4.94
CA THR A 224 -20.00 -1.54 6.29
C THR A 224 -18.91 -2.57 6.64
N ALA A 225 -19.14 -3.85 6.33
CA ALA A 225 -18.14 -4.91 6.52
C ALA A 225 -16.91 -4.71 5.63
N ALA A 226 -17.10 -4.29 4.37
CA ALA A 226 -16.02 -3.96 3.45
C ALA A 226 -15.13 -2.83 3.99
N LEU A 227 -15.72 -1.72 4.42
CA LEU A 227 -15.01 -0.58 4.99
C LEU A 227 -14.22 -0.96 6.25
N ALA A 228 -14.80 -1.79 7.12
CA ALA A 228 -14.13 -2.27 8.32
C ALA A 228 -12.90 -3.13 7.97
N ALA A 229 -13.08 -4.14 7.11
CA ALA A 229 -12.01 -5.06 6.73
C ALA A 229 -10.86 -4.35 5.97
N LEU A 230 -11.19 -3.49 5.00
CA LEU A 230 -10.19 -2.76 4.24
C LEU A 230 -9.51 -1.67 5.08
N GLY A 231 -10.23 -1.09 6.05
CA GLY A 231 -9.68 -0.17 7.04
C GLY A 231 -8.65 -0.84 7.95
N GLU A 232 -8.95 -2.04 8.45
CA GLU A 232 -8.02 -2.86 9.26
C GLU A 232 -6.76 -3.21 8.46
N LEU A 233 -6.91 -3.68 7.23
CA LEU A 233 -5.79 -4.01 6.35
C LEU A 233 -4.92 -2.78 6.04
N SER A 234 -5.54 -1.63 5.76
CA SER A 234 -4.84 -0.37 5.53
C SER A 234 -4.03 0.06 6.75
N ALA A 235 -4.60 -0.04 7.95
CA ALA A 235 -3.90 0.26 9.19
C ALA A 235 -2.71 -0.67 9.42
N TRP A 236 -2.88 -1.97 9.17
CA TRP A 236 -1.81 -2.96 9.27
C TRP A 236 -0.67 -2.68 8.27
N CYS A 237 -0.98 -2.34 7.02
CA CYS A 237 0.03 -1.92 6.04
C CYS A 237 0.86 -0.74 6.55
N GLY A 238 0.21 0.24 7.20
CA GLY A 238 0.88 1.37 7.83
C GLY A 238 1.81 0.97 9.00
N GLN A 239 1.41 -0.01 9.82
CA GLN A 239 2.23 -0.51 10.92
C GLN A 239 3.47 -1.26 10.43
N VAL A 240 3.32 -2.10 9.39
CA VAL A 240 4.46 -2.78 8.76
C VAL A 240 5.41 -1.75 8.16
N HIS A 241 4.88 -0.75 7.44
CA HIS A 241 5.70 0.32 6.89
C HIS A 241 6.46 1.11 7.97
N ALA A 242 5.80 1.42 9.09
CA ALA A 242 6.42 2.09 10.23
C ALA A 242 7.56 1.26 10.84
N TYR A 243 7.41 -0.06 10.95
CA TYR A 243 8.50 -0.94 11.40
C TYR A 243 9.73 -0.79 10.51
N PHE A 244 9.59 -0.87 9.18
CA PHE A 244 10.75 -0.76 8.30
C PHE A 244 11.44 0.60 8.41
N LEU A 245 10.69 1.70 8.31
CA LEU A 245 11.30 3.03 8.28
C LEU A 245 11.85 3.48 9.63
N HIS A 246 11.16 3.17 10.74
CA HIS A 246 11.49 3.72 12.05
C HIS A 246 12.27 2.76 12.95
N GLU A 247 12.20 1.45 12.69
CA GLU A 247 12.93 0.45 13.46
C GLU A 247 14.08 -0.15 12.66
N LEU A 248 13.79 -0.82 11.53
CA LEU A 248 14.79 -1.59 10.81
C LEU A 248 15.80 -0.69 10.09
N PHE A 249 15.37 0.17 9.18
CA PHE A 249 16.27 1.02 8.38
C PHE A 249 17.01 2.06 9.24
N ALA A 250 16.39 2.49 10.34
CA ALA A 250 17.00 3.37 11.33
C ALA A 250 18.21 2.75 12.05
N VAL A 251 18.49 1.45 11.87
CA VAL A 251 19.72 0.83 12.37
C VAL A 251 20.97 1.36 11.65
N GLN A 252 20.84 1.79 10.39
CA GLN A 252 21.94 2.34 9.60
C GLN A 252 21.55 3.71 9.01
N PRO A 253 21.63 4.82 9.79
CA PRO A 253 21.16 6.13 9.33
C PRO A 253 21.87 6.64 8.07
N ASP A 254 23.15 6.31 7.89
CA ASP A 254 23.97 6.73 6.75
C ASP A 254 24.04 5.64 5.66
N HIS A 255 22.91 4.99 5.35
CA HIS A 255 22.85 3.97 4.29
C HIS A 255 22.95 4.58 2.87
N GLY A 256 22.93 5.91 2.74
CA GLY A 256 23.13 6.62 1.46
C GLY A 256 22.04 6.36 0.42
N ARG A 257 20.83 5.99 0.86
CA ARG A 257 19.69 5.69 -0.01
C ARG A 257 18.60 6.72 0.20
N ASP A 258 17.95 7.12 -0.89
CA ASP A 258 16.77 7.96 -0.81
C ASP A 258 15.55 7.08 -0.50
N LEU A 259 15.07 7.11 0.75
CA LEU A 259 13.87 6.37 1.15
C LEU A 259 12.58 7.05 0.69
N SER A 260 12.62 8.32 0.26
CA SER A 260 11.43 9.06 -0.17
C SER A 260 10.83 8.49 -1.46
N VAL A 261 11.62 7.76 -2.25
CA VAL A 261 11.16 7.06 -3.46
C VAL A 261 10.34 5.79 -3.16
N ILE A 262 10.24 5.36 -1.89
CA ILE A 262 9.37 4.27 -1.45
C ILE A 262 7.95 4.83 -1.23
N HIS A 263 7.26 5.12 -2.33
CA HIS A 263 5.88 5.61 -2.33
C HIS A 263 5.10 4.98 -3.49
N ALA A 264 3.77 5.05 -3.44
CA ALA A 264 2.89 4.44 -4.43
C ALA A 264 2.20 5.46 -5.36
N ASP A 265 2.58 6.74 -5.32
CA ASP A 265 1.84 7.83 -5.99
C ASP A 265 1.78 7.70 -7.52
N HIS A 266 2.68 6.93 -8.12
CA HIS A 266 2.73 6.67 -9.56
C HIS A 266 2.08 5.35 -9.96
N VAL A 267 1.60 4.57 -8.99
CA VAL A 267 0.89 3.31 -9.25
C VAL A 267 -0.59 3.62 -9.44
N PHE A 268 -1.14 3.18 -10.56
CA PHE A 268 -2.54 3.42 -10.89
C PHE A 268 -3.47 2.68 -9.90
N VAL A 269 -4.37 3.42 -9.24
CA VAL A 269 -5.37 2.84 -8.34
C VAL A 269 -6.64 2.51 -9.14
N PRO A 270 -7.03 1.23 -9.28
CA PRO A 270 -8.10 0.83 -10.21
C PRO A 270 -9.52 1.09 -9.68
N VAL A 271 -9.67 1.57 -8.45
CA VAL A 271 -10.97 1.86 -7.84
C VAL A 271 -11.43 3.25 -8.28
N VAL A 272 -12.12 3.31 -9.42
CA VAL A 272 -12.52 4.59 -10.04
C VAL A 272 -14.04 4.62 -10.19
N PRO A 273 -14.76 5.56 -9.55
CA PRO A 273 -16.21 5.65 -9.62
C PRO A 273 -16.63 6.36 -10.90
N VAL A 274 -16.79 5.59 -11.97
CA VAL A 274 -17.17 6.10 -13.30
C VAL A 274 -18.31 5.27 -13.90
N PHE A 275 -19.14 5.93 -14.69
CA PHE A 275 -20.14 5.29 -15.56
C PHE A 275 -19.66 5.19 -17.01
N GLU A 276 -20.07 4.12 -17.68
CA GLU A 276 -19.97 4.02 -19.13
C GLU A 276 -21.18 4.68 -19.79
N ALA A 277 -20.92 5.79 -20.50
CA ALA A 277 -21.96 6.52 -21.20
C ALA A 277 -22.22 5.99 -22.62
N ALA A 278 -21.33 5.17 -23.19
CA ALA A 278 -21.51 4.59 -24.52
C ALA A 278 -22.66 3.55 -24.54
N GLY A 279 -23.48 3.60 -25.59
CA GLY A 279 -24.66 2.74 -25.74
C GLY A 279 -24.34 1.27 -26.00
N HIS A 280 -23.26 0.97 -26.73
CA HIS A 280 -22.85 -0.40 -27.05
C HIS A 280 -21.49 -0.72 -26.42
N VAL A 281 -21.46 -1.77 -25.61
CA VAL A 281 -20.22 -2.34 -25.05
C VAL A 281 -20.15 -3.81 -25.48
N PRO A 282 -19.10 -4.25 -26.19
CA PRO A 282 -18.97 -5.65 -26.61
C PRO A 282 -19.12 -6.63 -25.44
N GLY A 283 -20.02 -7.61 -25.58
CA GLY A 283 -20.27 -8.62 -24.55
C GLY A 283 -21.18 -8.18 -23.40
N VAL A 284 -21.69 -6.94 -23.42
CA VAL A 284 -22.72 -6.45 -22.49
C VAL A 284 -24.01 -6.24 -23.29
N PRO A 285 -25.19 -6.69 -22.80
CA PRO A 285 -26.46 -6.43 -23.46
C PRO A 285 -26.70 -4.92 -23.63
N ASP A 286 -27.28 -4.50 -24.76
CA ASP A 286 -27.57 -3.09 -25.03
C ASP A 286 -28.60 -2.50 -24.04
N GLU A 287 -29.41 -3.36 -23.40
CA GLU A 287 -30.39 -3.00 -22.36
C GLU A 287 -29.75 -2.77 -20.98
N ALA A 288 -28.47 -3.08 -20.81
CA ALA A 288 -27.78 -2.99 -19.53
C ALA A 288 -27.70 -1.54 -19.01
N GLY A 289 -27.93 -1.39 -17.70
CA GLY A 289 -27.75 -0.13 -17.00
C GLY A 289 -26.33 0.42 -17.16
N VAL A 290 -26.15 1.73 -16.93
CA VAL A 290 -24.83 2.35 -17.04
C VAL A 290 -23.87 1.80 -15.98
N GLY A 291 -24.38 1.36 -14.83
CA GLY A 291 -23.59 0.67 -13.81
C GLY A 291 -23.08 -0.70 -14.25
N GLU A 292 -23.91 -1.48 -14.96
CA GLU A 292 -23.53 -2.80 -15.46
C GLU A 292 -22.48 -2.69 -16.57
N ARG A 293 -22.63 -1.70 -17.46
CA ARG A 293 -21.64 -1.40 -18.51
C ARG A 293 -20.28 -1.00 -17.96
N SER A 294 -20.23 -0.38 -16.78
CA SER A 294 -18.97 -0.06 -16.08
C SER A 294 -18.19 -1.28 -15.63
N ALA A 295 -18.82 -2.44 -15.42
CA ALA A 295 -18.12 -3.64 -15.02
C ALA A 295 -17.04 -4.07 -16.03
N ALA A 296 -17.22 -3.72 -17.31
CA ALA A 296 -16.25 -3.99 -18.37
C ALA A 296 -14.93 -3.21 -18.21
N TYR A 297 -14.86 -2.20 -17.33
CA TYR A 297 -13.63 -1.49 -17.01
C TYR A 297 -12.72 -2.24 -16.03
N ALA A 298 -13.24 -3.20 -15.26
CA ALA A 298 -12.47 -3.86 -14.20
C ALA A 298 -11.18 -4.50 -14.75
N GLY A 299 -11.27 -5.24 -15.86
CA GLY A 299 -10.12 -5.89 -16.49
C GLY A 299 -9.03 -4.91 -16.90
N PRO A 300 -9.32 -3.91 -17.77
CA PRO A 300 -8.36 -2.88 -18.14
C PRO A 300 -7.76 -2.11 -16.95
N PHE A 301 -8.55 -1.80 -15.92
CA PHE A 301 -8.07 -1.05 -14.75
C PHE A 301 -7.08 -1.89 -13.92
N LEU A 302 -7.40 -3.16 -13.68
CA LEU A 302 -6.52 -4.10 -12.98
C LEU A 302 -5.23 -4.38 -13.78
N ALA A 303 -5.32 -4.46 -15.12
CA ALA A 303 -4.15 -4.60 -15.97
C ALA A 303 -3.23 -3.37 -15.88
N GLU A 304 -3.80 -2.17 -15.83
CA GLU A 304 -3.05 -0.93 -15.69
C GLU A 304 -2.41 -0.77 -14.31
N GLN A 305 -3.12 -1.18 -13.25
CA GLN A 305 -2.55 -1.29 -11.90
C GLN A 305 -1.30 -2.18 -11.92
N GLN A 306 -1.42 -3.39 -12.47
CA GLN A 306 -0.31 -4.34 -12.55
C GLN A 306 0.87 -3.76 -13.37
N ARG A 307 0.58 -3.14 -14.51
CA ARG A 307 1.61 -2.53 -15.38
C ARG A 307 2.35 -1.41 -14.68
N THR A 308 1.65 -0.48 -14.04
CA THR A 308 2.24 0.67 -13.36
C THR A 308 2.98 0.27 -12.09
N LEU A 309 2.48 -0.71 -11.33
CA LEU A 309 3.18 -1.29 -10.19
C LEU A 309 4.50 -1.95 -10.64
N ALA A 310 4.46 -2.80 -11.67
CA ALA A 310 5.65 -3.44 -12.20
C ALA A 310 6.68 -2.44 -12.73
N ALA A 311 6.22 -1.38 -13.43
CA ALA A 311 7.09 -0.30 -13.89
C ALA A 311 7.75 0.44 -12.71
N HIS A 312 7.01 0.75 -11.66
CA HIS A 312 7.57 1.40 -10.48
C HIS A 312 8.56 0.48 -9.74
N CYS A 313 8.27 -0.81 -9.60
CA CYS A 313 9.22 -1.79 -9.06
C CYS A 313 10.53 -1.85 -9.88
N ALA A 314 10.45 -1.69 -11.21
CA ALA A 314 11.63 -1.63 -12.07
C ALA A 314 12.45 -0.35 -11.83
N VAL A 315 11.81 0.78 -11.51
CA VAL A 315 12.51 2.02 -11.09
C VAL A 315 13.21 1.81 -9.75
N LEU A 316 12.54 1.21 -8.77
CA LEU A 316 13.14 0.90 -7.46
C LEU A 316 14.37 0.00 -7.60
N ALA A 317 14.36 -0.94 -8.54
CA ALA A 317 15.49 -1.81 -8.82
C ALA A 317 16.75 -1.09 -9.35
N GLN A 318 16.61 0.16 -9.83
CA GLN A 318 17.74 1.00 -10.23
C GLN A 318 18.33 1.77 -9.05
N VAL A 319 17.54 2.01 -7.99
CA VAL A 319 17.93 2.82 -6.81
C VAL A 319 18.44 1.94 -5.68
N PHE A 320 17.78 0.80 -5.45
CA PHE A 320 18.05 -0.09 -4.34
C PHE A 320 18.83 -1.34 -4.77
N PRO A 321 19.78 -1.80 -3.94
CA PRO A 321 20.61 -2.94 -4.27
C PRO A 321 19.86 -4.27 -4.08
N ARG A 322 20.44 -5.35 -4.62
CA ARG A 322 20.05 -6.75 -4.38
C ARG A 322 21.08 -7.52 -3.55
N ASP A 323 21.93 -6.78 -2.83
CA ASP A 323 23.02 -7.34 -2.03
C ASP A 323 22.64 -7.47 -0.54
N GLU A 324 23.64 -7.67 0.31
CA GLU A 324 23.49 -7.84 1.76
C GLU A 324 23.22 -6.52 2.51
N SER A 325 23.01 -5.41 1.80
CA SER A 325 22.62 -4.14 2.42
C SER A 325 21.36 -4.29 3.27
N LEU A 326 21.23 -3.48 4.32
CA LEU A 326 20.05 -3.47 5.16
C LEU A 326 18.79 -3.10 4.36
N VAL A 327 18.89 -2.06 3.52
CA VAL A 327 17.82 -1.55 2.66
C VAL A 327 18.02 -2.08 1.25
N THR A 328 17.11 -2.91 0.75
CA THR A 328 17.19 -3.55 -0.57
C THR A 328 15.96 -3.30 -1.42
N VAL A 329 16.05 -3.63 -2.71
CA VAL A 329 14.91 -3.60 -3.61
C VAL A 329 13.77 -4.51 -3.15
N THR A 330 14.09 -5.63 -2.50
CA THR A 330 13.09 -6.56 -1.97
C THR A 330 12.22 -5.88 -0.91
N ASP A 331 12.84 -5.13 0.01
CA ASP A 331 12.11 -4.38 1.03
C ASP A 331 11.34 -3.21 0.40
N ALA A 332 11.95 -2.48 -0.53
CA ALA A 332 11.31 -1.35 -1.20
C ALA A 332 10.06 -1.79 -1.99
N VAL A 333 10.13 -2.91 -2.70
CA VAL A 333 8.99 -3.49 -3.44
C VAL A 333 7.88 -3.95 -2.49
N LEU A 334 8.23 -4.61 -1.38
CA LEU A 334 7.26 -4.97 -0.34
C LEU A 334 6.53 -3.72 0.18
N LEU A 335 7.29 -2.68 0.56
CA LEU A 335 6.74 -1.46 1.15
C LEU A 335 5.86 -0.67 0.18
N VAL A 336 6.28 -0.49 -1.08
CA VAL A 336 5.46 0.18 -2.10
C VAL A 336 4.18 -0.61 -2.36
N THR A 337 4.25 -1.95 -2.41
CA THR A 337 3.07 -2.79 -2.66
C THR A 337 2.06 -2.70 -1.50
N LEU A 338 2.55 -2.73 -0.25
CA LEU A 338 1.69 -2.54 0.93
C LEU A 338 1.11 -1.12 0.99
N ARG A 339 1.90 -0.10 0.63
CA ARG A 339 1.40 1.27 0.55
C ARG A 339 0.31 1.41 -0.50
N HIS A 340 0.50 0.82 -1.67
CA HIS A 340 -0.49 0.81 -2.73
C HIS A 340 -1.78 0.06 -2.32
N ALA A 341 -1.68 -1.05 -1.59
CA ALA A 341 -2.85 -1.73 -1.01
C ALA A 341 -3.63 -0.82 -0.05
N ALA A 342 -2.94 -0.02 0.77
CA ALA A 342 -3.57 0.97 1.62
C ALA A 342 -4.24 2.10 0.82
N ASP A 343 -3.63 2.55 -0.28
CA ASP A 343 -4.22 3.56 -1.17
C ASP A 343 -5.47 3.05 -1.90
N ILE A 344 -5.50 1.76 -2.28
CA ILE A 344 -6.70 1.10 -2.82
C ILE A 344 -7.83 1.10 -1.79
N ALA A 345 -7.54 0.74 -0.54
CA ALA A 345 -8.52 0.75 0.54
C ALA A 345 -9.07 2.16 0.80
N GLN A 346 -8.20 3.18 0.81
CA GLN A 346 -8.62 4.57 0.95
C GLN A 346 -9.47 5.03 -0.23
N ARG A 347 -9.07 4.67 -1.46
CA ARG A 347 -9.81 5.03 -2.68
C ARG A 347 -11.21 4.41 -2.71
N PHE A 348 -11.33 3.17 -2.23
CA PHE A 348 -12.62 2.53 -2.05
C PHE A 348 -13.50 3.30 -1.06
N ALA A 349 -12.97 3.66 0.10
CA ALA A 349 -13.70 4.43 1.10
C ALA A 349 -14.16 5.78 0.55
N ASP A 350 -13.27 6.53 -0.11
CA ASP A 350 -13.61 7.80 -0.73
C ASP A 350 -14.68 7.61 -1.83
N GLY A 351 -14.60 6.52 -2.61
CA GLY A 351 -15.56 6.20 -3.66
C GLY A 351 -16.97 5.92 -3.15
N VAL A 352 -17.13 5.15 -2.07
CA VAL A 352 -18.46 4.89 -1.50
C VAL A 352 -19.03 6.10 -0.76
N GLU A 353 -18.18 6.92 -0.13
CA GLU A 353 -18.61 8.20 0.45
C GLU A 353 -19.03 9.20 -0.63
N HIS A 354 -18.34 9.22 -1.77
CA HIS A 354 -18.76 10.03 -2.92
C HIS A 354 -20.14 9.63 -3.44
N ILE A 355 -20.47 8.33 -3.49
CA ILE A 355 -21.82 7.87 -3.87
C ILE A 355 -22.88 8.42 -2.90
N GLU A 356 -22.61 8.41 -1.59
CA GLU A 356 -23.52 8.96 -0.58
C GLU A 356 -23.65 10.49 -0.69
N ALA A 357 -22.53 11.19 -0.95
CA ALA A 357 -22.53 12.63 -1.18
C ALA A 357 -23.38 13.02 -2.39
N MET A 358 -23.22 12.30 -3.52
CA MET A 358 -24.02 12.48 -4.72
C MET A 358 -25.51 12.26 -4.44
N LEU A 359 -25.87 11.23 -3.67
CA LEU A 359 -27.27 10.99 -3.27
C LEU A 359 -27.84 12.14 -2.45
N ARG A 360 -27.05 12.68 -1.51
CA ARG A 360 -27.45 13.83 -0.70
C ARG A 360 -27.66 15.07 -1.56
N GLU A 361 -26.78 15.35 -2.49
CA GLU A 361 -26.90 16.49 -3.43
C GLU A 361 -28.14 16.37 -4.31
N GLN A 362 -28.40 15.18 -4.87
CA GLN A 362 -29.60 14.93 -5.66
C GLN A 362 -30.88 15.09 -4.83
N LEU A 363 -30.88 14.65 -3.58
CA LEU A 363 -32.02 14.84 -2.67
C LEU A 363 -32.22 16.33 -2.33
N LEU A 364 -31.15 17.07 -2.04
CA LEU A 364 -31.24 18.52 -1.81
C LEU A 364 -31.76 19.27 -3.04
N ALA A 365 -31.30 18.91 -4.23
CA ALA A 365 -31.77 19.48 -5.48
C ALA A 365 -33.25 19.15 -5.75
N ALA A 366 -33.70 17.94 -5.39
CA ALA A 366 -35.10 17.54 -5.50
C ALA A 366 -36.01 18.27 -4.50
N ILE A 367 -35.56 18.45 -3.26
CA ILE A 367 -36.28 19.23 -2.22
C ILE A 367 -36.31 20.73 -2.59
N GLY A 368 -35.25 21.23 -3.22
CA GLY A 368 -35.12 22.61 -3.67
C GLY A 368 -35.83 22.95 -4.99
N ARG A 369 -36.52 22.00 -5.63
CA ARG A 369 -37.46 22.30 -6.72
C ARG A 369 -38.81 22.72 -6.11
N GLU A 370 -39.20 23.97 -6.31
CA GLU A 370 -40.61 24.38 -6.19
C GLU A 370 -41.46 23.48 -7.09
N LEU A 371 -42.50 22.88 -6.52
CA LEU A 371 -43.60 22.32 -7.30
C LEU A 371 -44.17 23.47 -8.15
N SER A 372 -44.07 23.36 -9.47
CA SER A 372 -44.74 24.33 -10.32
C SER A 372 -46.25 24.11 -10.25
N PRO A 373 -47.09 25.14 -10.48
CA PRO A 373 -48.53 24.95 -10.61
C PRO A 373 -48.92 23.90 -11.68
N ALA A 374 -48.05 23.65 -12.67
CA ALA A 374 -48.24 22.60 -13.67
C ALA A 374 -48.02 21.20 -13.08
N ASP A 375 -46.99 21.03 -12.23
CA ASP A 375 -46.76 19.78 -11.49
C ASP A 375 -47.90 19.50 -10.51
N PHE A 376 -48.49 20.56 -9.93
CA PHE A 376 -49.65 20.46 -9.04
C PHE A 376 -50.94 20.12 -9.79
N SER A 377 -51.15 20.70 -10.99
CA SER A 377 -52.34 20.41 -11.81
C SER A 377 -52.31 19.00 -12.38
N ALA A 378 -51.15 18.51 -12.84
CA ALA A 378 -50.99 17.16 -13.36
C ALA A 378 -51.09 16.05 -12.28
N TYR A 379 -51.00 16.42 -10.99
CA TYR A 379 -51.21 15.51 -9.86
C TYR A 379 -52.67 15.48 -9.38
N MET A 380 -53.46 16.51 -9.69
CA MET A 380 -54.85 16.67 -9.26
C MET A 380 -55.88 16.21 -10.30
N ASP A 381 -55.46 16.00 -11.55
CA ASP A 381 -56.19 15.23 -12.58
C ASP A 381 -55.85 13.74 -12.46
#